data_AF-A0A1V4SG25-F1
#
_entry.id   AF-A0A1V4SG25-F1
#
_cell.length_a   1.000
_cell.length_b   1.000
_cell.length_c   1.000
_cell.angle_alpha   90.00
_cell.angle_beta   90.00
_cell.angle_gamma   90.00
#
_symmetry.space_group_name_H-M   'P 1'
#
loop_
_entity.id
_entity.type
_entity.pdbx_description
1 polymer ?
#
loop_
_entity_poly.entity_id
_entity_poly.type
_entity_poly.pdbx_seq_one_letter_code
_entity_poly.pdbx_strand_id
1 'polypeptide(L)'
;MKLKLKIIFALVLIIALYSGCAFQNKPSSPDSSGNSVASEKNVFPLSVTYIGYGEHYRFVSASAPILWMPQDDAPRVCNLTDTLVVVMFAGYTSEDDVWLFVSFKTYDTPTNNRGWIHESKTEEYTKENRKKVRDIIIPKGTQGADSYRNTAEDYDRYGYIEKRQDGKVLVMFAGGEEVWYHEKDIEYPPFE
;
A
#
# COMPACT_ATOMS: atom_id res chain seq x y z
N MET A 1 3.05 6.93 66.79
CA MET A 1 2.20 5.85 66.21
C MET A 1 0.86 6.32 65.63
N LYS A 2 0.67 7.61 65.28
CA LYS A 2 -0.61 8.14 64.73
C LYS A 2 -0.52 8.62 63.27
N LEU A 3 0.66 8.56 62.64
CA LEU A 3 0.87 9.06 61.27
C LEU A 3 0.67 7.98 60.19
N LYS A 4 0.89 6.69 60.51
CA LYS A 4 0.76 5.58 59.55
C LYS A 4 -0.69 5.16 59.26
N LEU A 5 -1.65 5.53 60.11
CA LEU A 5 -3.07 5.15 59.93
C LEU A 5 -3.83 6.07 58.97
N LYS A 6 -3.39 7.33 58.80
CA LYS A 6 -4.05 8.30 57.91
C LYS A 6 -3.73 8.07 56.43
N ILE A 7 -2.55 7.50 56.12
CA ILE A 7 -2.13 7.22 54.73
C ILE A 7 -2.87 6.01 54.15
N ILE A 8 -3.22 5.01 54.98
CA ILE A 8 -3.96 3.83 54.53
C ILE A 8 -5.42 4.19 54.16
N PHE A 9 -6.04 5.12 54.89
CA PHE A 9 -7.40 5.58 54.56
C PHE A 9 -7.48 6.39 53.26
N ALA A 10 -6.43 7.14 52.92
CA ALA A 10 -6.39 7.89 51.66
C ALA A 10 -6.24 6.99 50.42
N LEU A 11 -5.56 5.84 50.55
CA LEU A 11 -5.33 4.91 49.44
C LEU A 11 -6.57 4.04 49.12
N VAL A 12 -7.41 3.73 50.11
CA VAL A 12 -8.67 2.99 49.89
C VAL A 12 -9.73 3.86 49.19
N LEU A 13 -9.72 5.18 49.41
CA LEU A 13 -10.69 6.09 48.78
C LEU A 13 -10.43 6.31 47.28
N ILE A 14 -9.18 6.19 46.83
CA ILE A 14 -8.81 6.36 45.41
C ILE A 14 -9.18 5.14 44.57
N ILE A 15 -9.21 3.94 45.16
CA ILE A 15 -9.61 2.70 44.44
C ILE A 15 -11.13 2.63 44.27
N ALA A 16 -11.92 3.27 45.13
CA ALA A 16 -13.38 3.30 45.02
C ALA A 16 -13.93 4.26 43.94
N LEU A 17 -13.10 5.13 43.35
CA LEU A 17 -13.52 6.09 42.32
C LEU A 17 -13.23 5.64 40.88
N TYR A 18 -12.62 4.47 40.67
CA TYR A 18 -12.38 3.90 39.33
C TYR A 18 -13.34 2.75 38.94
N SER A 19 -14.32 2.43 39.79
CA SER A 19 -15.33 1.41 39.50
C SER A 19 -16.70 2.06 39.29
N GLY A 20 -16.87 2.78 38.18
CA GLY A 20 -18.07 3.60 37.99
C GLY A 20 -18.34 4.06 36.57
N CYS A 21 -18.37 3.14 35.60
CA CYS A 21 -19.20 3.26 34.41
C CYS A 21 -19.69 1.86 33.99
N ALA A 22 -20.57 1.29 34.81
CA ALA A 22 -21.43 0.20 34.37
C ALA A 22 -22.48 0.81 33.43
N PHE A 23 -22.24 0.73 32.12
CA PHE A 23 -23.25 1.06 31.12
C PHE A 23 -24.33 -0.03 31.19
N GLN A 24 -25.49 0.32 31.76
CA GLN A 24 -26.69 -0.51 31.76
C GLN A 24 -27.25 -0.58 30.34
N ASN A 25 -26.87 -1.59 29.57
CA ASN A 25 -27.66 -2.00 28.42
C ASN A 25 -28.83 -2.85 28.94
N LYS A 26 -30.00 -2.20 28.98
CA LYS A 26 -31.31 -2.82 29.14
C LYS A 26 -31.45 -3.93 28.07
N PRO A 27 -31.69 -5.21 28.42
CA PRO A 27 -32.03 -6.20 27.42
C PRO A 27 -33.44 -5.86 26.90
N SER A 28 -33.53 -5.41 25.65
CA SER A 28 -34.77 -5.45 24.90
C SER A 28 -35.17 -6.90 24.70
N SER A 29 -36.42 -7.23 25.03
CA SER A 29 -37.04 -8.53 24.79
C SER A 29 -36.78 -9.03 23.37
N PRO A 30 -36.55 -10.34 23.16
CA PRO A 30 -36.47 -10.89 21.83
C PRO A 30 -37.89 -11.03 21.28
N ASP A 31 -38.25 -10.17 20.34
CA ASP A 31 -39.33 -10.50 19.42
C ASP A 31 -38.84 -11.66 18.54
N SER A 32 -39.55 -12.76 18.68
CA SER A 32 -39.46 -13.96 17.86
C SER A 32 -39.79 -13.67 16.40
N SER A 33 -39.22 -14.49 15.52
CA SER A 33 -39.61 -14.77 14.13
C SER A 33 -38.76 -14.09 13.06
N GLY A 34 -37.62 -14.74 12.81
CA GLY A 34 -36.81 -14.55 11.63
C GLY A 34 -35.67 -15.55 11.68
N ASN A 35 -35.96 -16.83 11.42
CA ASN A 35 -34.92 -17.84 11.20
C ASN A 35 -34.15 -17.47 9.91
N SER A 36 -33.25 -16.50 9.97
CA SER A 36 -32.12 -16.47 9.05
C SER A 36 -31.15 -17.52 9.59
N VAL A 37 -31.22 -18.72 9.02
CA VAL A 37 -30.12 -19.67 9.09
C VAL A 37 -28.89 -18.91 8.63
N ALA A 38 -28.02 -18.53 9.56
CA ALA A 38 -26.70 -18.05 9.23
C ALA A 38 -26.06 -19.20 8.48
N SER A 39 -25.97 -19.09 7.15
CA SER A 39 -25.25 -20.06 6.35
C SER A 39 -23.85 -20.16 6.96
N GLU A 40 -23.49 -21.33 7.47
CA GLU A 40 -22.12 -21.61 7.86
C GLU A 40 -21.26 -21.30 6.64
N LYS A 41 -20.59 -20.14 6.66
CA LYS A 41 -19.63 -19.79 5.63
C LYS A 41 -18.52 -20.82 5.82
N ASN A 42 -18.45 -21.82 4.93
CA ASN A 42 -17.38 -22.80 4.96
C ASN A 42 -16.05 -22.03 4.90
N VAL A 43 -15.39 -21.90 6.05
CA VAL A 43 -14.09 -21.23 6.15
C VAL A 43 -13.07 -22.27 5.69
N PHE A 44 -12.78 -22.28 4.40
CA PHE A 44 -11.65 -23.04 3.89
C PHE A 44 -10.36 -22.30 4.28
N PRO A 45 -9.37 -23.00 4.86
CA PRO A 45 -8.10 -22.37 5.15
C PRO A 45 -7.42 -21.96 3.83
N LEU A 46 -7.02 -20.69 3.72
CA LEU A 46 -6.22 -20.24 2.59
C LEU A 46 -4.81 -20.85 2.71
N SER A 47 -4.45 -21.69 1.75
CA SER A 47 -3.10 -22.20 1.57
C SER A 47 -2.45 -21.54 0.36
N VAL A 48 -1.19 -21.13 0.50
CA VAL A 48 -0.37 -20.62 -0.61
C VAL A 48 0.81 -21.56 -0.79
N THR A 49 0.96 -22.11 -1.99
CA THR A 49 2.15 -22.88 -2.36
C THR A 49 3.08 -22.00 -3.16
N TYR A 50 4.26 -21.71 -2.60
CA TYR A 50 5.26 -20.85 -3.23
C TYR A 50 5.94 -21.55 -4.40
N ILE A 51 6.17 -20.79 -5.46
CA ILE A 51 6.82 -21.24 -6.69
C ILE A 51 7.98 -20.31 -7.04
N GLY A 52 8.95 -20.82 -7.81
CA GLY A 52 9.96 -19.97 -8.43
C GLY A 52 9.32 -19.06 -9.48
N TYR A 53 9.75 -17.81 -9.54
CA TYR A 53 9.30 -16.82 -10.52
C TYR A 53 10.52 -16.20 -11.21
N GLY A 54 10.56 -16.29 -12.54
CA GLY A 54 11.76 -15.91 -13.31
C GLY A 54 11.94 -14.40 -13.48
N GLU A 55 10.88 -13.62 -13.29
CA GLU A 55 10.87 -12.18 -13.54
C GLU A 55 10.96 -11.39 -12.23
N HIS A 56 11.93 -10.47 -12.13
CA HIS A 56 12.06 -9.59 -10.96
C HIS A 56 11.09 -8.42 -10.97
N TYR A 57 10.60 -8.03 -12.16
CA TYR A 57 9.71 -6.89 -12.34
C TYR A 57 8.49 -7.28 -13.17
N ARG A 58 7.34 -6.72 -12.81
CA ARG A 58 6.10 -6.80 -13.60
C ARG A 58 5.51 -5.41 -13.75
N PHE A 59 4.81 -5.18 -14.86
CA PHE A 59 4.16 -3.90 -15.12
C PHE A 59 2.64 -4.00 -14.92
N VAL A 60 2.09 -3.07 -14.16
CA VAL A 60 0.65 -2.94 -13.92
C VAL A 60 0.12 -1.83 -14.83
N SER A 61 -0.24 -2.18 -16.08
CA SER A 61 -0.64 -1.24 -17.13
C SER A 61 -2.08 -0.72 -17.00
N ALA A 62 -2.93 -1.43 -16.27
CA ALA A 62 -4.32 -1.07 -16.02
C ALA A 62 -4.59 -1.03 -14.52
N SER A 63 -5.67 -0.35 -14.12
CA SER A 63 -6.02 -0.26 -12.71
C SER A 63 -6.26 -1.63 -12.10
N ALA A 64 -5.42 -2.01 -11.13
CA ALA A 64 -5.46 -3.30 -10.47
C ALA A 64 -5.33 -3.15 -8.96
N PRO A 65 -6.08 -3.93 -8.17
CA PRO A 65 -5.99 -3.88 -6.72
C PRO A 65 -4.73 -4.61 -6.23
N ILE A 66 -4.08 -4.02 -5.23
CA ILE A 66 -3.14 -4.71 -4.35
C ILE A 66 -3.91 -5.13 -3.11
N LEU A 67 -3.80 -6.39 -2.74
CA LEU A 67 -4.57 -7.02 -1.67
C LEU A 67 -3.68 -7.43 -0.51
N TRP A 68 -4.27 -7.51 0.69
CA TRP A 68 -3.56 -7.98 1.89
C TRP A 68 -3.27 -9.50 1.85
N MET A 69 -4.08 -10.26 1.14
CA MET A 69 -3.98 -11.72 0.99
C MET A 69 -4.26 -12.11 -0.47
N PRO A 70 -3.75 -13.26 -0.96
CA PRO A 70 -4.00 -13.72 -2.31
C PRO A 70 -5.38 -14.39 -2.41
N GLN A 71 -6.44 -13.58 -2.32
CA GLN A 71 -7.82 -13.99 -2.52
C GLN A 71 -8.64 -12.75 -2.91
N ASP A 72 -9.60 -12.90 -3.80
CA ASP A 72 -10.32 -11.75 -4.39
C ASP A 72 -11.12 -10.91 -3.38
N ASP A 73 -11.58 -11.51 -2.27
CA ASP A 73 -12.35 -10.83 -1.23
C ASP A 73 -11.47 -10.21 -0.12
N ALA A 74 -10.15 -10.30 -0.24
CA ALA A 74 -9.23 -9.72 0.73
C ALA A 74 -9.35 -8.19 0.80
N PRO A 75 -9.07 -7.59 1.97
CA PRO A 75 -8.93 -6.15 2.08
C PRO A 75 -7.93 -5.61 1.05
N ARG A 76 -8.30 -4.48 0.45
CA ARG A 76 -7.43 -3.76 -0.49
C ARG A 76 -6.42 -2.90 0.27
N VAL A 77 -5.16 -2.96 -0.14
CA VAL A 77 -4.10 -2.03 0.25
C VAL A 77 -4.25 -0.73 -0.53
N CYS A 78 -4.22 -0.82 -1.86
CA CYS A 78 -4.38 0.29 -2.79
C CYS A 78 -4.77 -0.21 -4.19
N ASN A 79 -4.94 0.71 -5.14
CA ASN A 79 -4.95 0.38 -6.56
C ASN A 79 -3.68 0.93 -7.20
N LEU A 80 -3.05 0.15 -8.06
CA LEU A 80 -1.93 0.60 -8.89
C LEU A 80 -2.38 0.80 -10.34
N THR A 81 -1.70 1.69 -11.06
CA THR A 81 -1.94 1.95 -12.48
C THR A 81 -0.70 2.59 -13.08
N ASP A 82 -0.26 2.07 -14.22
CA ASP A 82 1.00 2.44 -14.88
C ASP A 82 2.20 2.36 -13.92
N THR A 83 2.22 1.34 -13.07
CA THR A 83 3.22 1.17 -11.99
C THR A 83 4.10 -0.03 -12.26
N LEU A 84 5.41 0.13 -12.06
CA LEU A 84 6.34 -1.00 -12.06
C LEU A 84 6.40 -1.60 -10.65
N VAL A 85 6.23 -2.91 -10.55
CA VAL A 85 6.28 -3.62 -9.27
C VAL A 85 7.43 -4.61 -9.24
N VAL A 86 8.07 -4.74 -8.08
CA VAL A 86 9.12 -5.73 -7.82
C VAL A 86 8.46 -6.99 -7.30
N VAL A 87 8.67 -8.12 -7.97
CA VAL A 87 8.16 -9.42 -7.51
C VAL A 87 9.05 -9.94 -6.39
N MET A 88 8.47 -10.14 -5.21
CA MET A 88 9.17 -10.70 -4.05
C MET A 88 8.94 -12.21 -3.94
N PHE A 89 7.68 -12.64 -4.13
CA PHE A 89 7.28 -14.05 -4.12
C PHE A 89 6.19 -14.29 -5.15
N ALA A 90 6.09 -15.52 -5.63
CA ALA A 90 4.94 -16.02 -6.37
C ALA A 90 4.42 -17.29 -5.70
N GLY A 91 3.12 -17.52 -5.82
CA GLY A 91 2.51 -18.75 -5.36
C GLY A 91 1.12 -18.94 -5.94
N TYR A 92 0.64 -20.16 -5.94
CA TYR A 92 -0.76 -20.45 -6.26
C TYR A 92 -1.56 -20.74 -4.99
N THR A 93 -2.83 -20.40 -5.05
CA THR A 93 -3.80 -20.68 -3.99
C THR A 93 -4.51 -22.01 -4.27
N SER A 94 -5.45 -22.40 -3.41
CA SER A 94 -6.30 -23.57 -3.65
C SER A 94 -7.16 -23.49 -4.92
N GLU A 95 -7.23 -22.33 -5.57
CA GLU A 95 -7.98 -22.08 -6.80
C GLU A 95 -7.09 -22.15 -8.06
N ASP A 96 -5.84 -22.61 -7.94
CA ASP A 96 -4.84 -22.78 -9.01
C ASP A 96 -4.45 -21.50 -9.77
N ASP A 97 -4.87 -20.33 -9.30
CA ASP A 97 -4.43 -19.04 -9.83
C ASP A 97 -3.07 -18.62 -9.29
N VAL A 98 -2.23 -18.03 -10.14
CA VAL A 98 -0.94 -17.46 -9.73
C VAL A 98 -1.11 -16.06 -9.17
N TRP A 99 -0.59 -15.89 -7.95
CA TRP A 99 -0.52 -14.64 -7.24
C TRP A 99 0.92 -14.21 -7.02
N LEU A 100 1.16 -12.91 -7.15
CA LEU A 100 2.45 -12.28 -6.94
C LEU A 100 2.39 -11.43 -5.67
N PHE A 101 3.30 -11.68 -4.73
CA PHE A 101 3.56 -10.76 -3.64
C PHE A 101 4.60 -9.75 -4.11
N VAL A 102 4.21 -8.48 -4.19
CA VAL A 102 4.99 -7.44 -4.85
C VAL A 102 5.30 -6.28 -3.91
N SER A 103 6.38 -5.56 -4.20
CA SER A 103 6.72 -4.27 -3.60
C SER A 103 6.72 -3.18 -4.67
N PHE A 104 6.28 -1.98 -4.32
CA PHE A 104 6.26 -0.82 -5.22
C PHE A 104 6.72 0.44 -4.47
N LYS A 105 6.97 1.53 -5.21
CA LYS A 105 7.34 2.82 -4.60
C LYS A 105 6.07 3.54 -4.15
N THR A 106 6.16 4.16 -2.97
CA THR A 106 5.12 5.04 -2.40
C THR A 106 5.81 6.32 -1.96
N TYR A 107 5.22 7.47 -2.27
CA TYR A 107 5.84 8.78 -2.05
C TYR A 107 5.21 9.55 -0.88
N ASP A 108 4.05 9.09 -0.41
CA ASP A 108 3.24 9.69 0.65
C ASP A 108 3.32 8.88 1.97
N THR A 109 3.14 7.55 1.90
CA THR A 109 2.99 6.69 3.09
C THR A 109 3.75 5.36 2.92
N PRO A 110 4.93 5.18 3.54
CA PRO A 110 5.81 4.04 3.26
C PRO A 110 5.29 2.68 3.77
N THR A 111 4.20 2.65 4.55
CA THR A 111 3.71 1.40 5.17
C THR A 111 2.84 0.56 4.24
N ASN A 112 2.34 1.12 3.13
CA ASN A 112 1.36 0.46 2.26
C ASN A 112 1.93 0.17 0.87
N ASN A 113 3.20 -0.23 0.81
CA ASN A 113 3.97 -0.35 -0.43
C ASN A 113 4.18 -1.81 -0.89
N ARG A 114 3.42 -2.75 -0.31
CA ARG A 114 3.49 -4.19 -0.60
C ARG A 114 2.11 -4.84 -0.53
N GLY A 115 1.96 -5.94 -1.25
CA GLY A 115 0.79 -6.79 -1.15
C GLY A 115 0.71 -7.81 -2.29
N TRP A 116 -0.44 -8.49 -2.37
CA TRP A 116 -0.73 -9.51 -3.36
C TRP A 116 -1.47 -8.95 -4.57
N ILE A 117 -1.11 -9.40 -5.76
CA ILE A 117 -1.80 -9.10 -7.02
C ILE A 117 -1.89 -10.37 -7.85
N HIS A 118 -2.99 -10.54 -8.59
CA HIS A 118 -3.09 -11.61 -9.59
C HIS A 118 -2.04 -11.39 -10.68
N GLU A 119 -1.32 -12.44 -11.06
CA GLU A 119 -0.37 -12.37 -12.18
C GLU A 119 -1.05 -11.86 -13.46
N SER A 120 -2.29 -12.30 -13.71
CA SER A 120 -3.11 -11.90 -14.87
C SER A 120 -3.45 -10.40 -14.93
N LYS A 121 -3.24 -9.66 -13.84
CA LYS A 121 -3.39 -8.19 -13.78
C LYS A 121 -2.09 -7.45 -14.07
N THR A 122 -1.05 -8.19 -14.44
CA THR A 122 0.26 -7.67 -14.76
C THR A 122 0.69 -8.15 -16.14
N GLU A 123 1.60 -7.42 -16.76
CA GLU A 123 2.28 -7.80 -17.98
C GLU A 123 3.80 -7.81 -17.76
N GLU A 124 4.52 -8.53 -18.61
CA GLU A 124 5.97 -8.53 -18.62
C GLU A 124 6.50 -7.11 -18.83
N TYR A 125 7.59 -6.76 -18.12
CA TYR A 125 8.22 -5.45 -18.30
C TYR A 125 9.19 -5.47 -19.48
N THR A 126 8.86 -4.72 -20.53
CA THR A 126 9.53 -4.78 -21.84
C THR A 126 10.00 -3.40 -22.32
N LYS A 127 10.82 -3.36 -23.37
CA LYS A 127 11.27 -2.09 -23.98
C LYS A 127 10.10 -1.29 -24.55
N GLU A 128 9.08 -1.99 -25.00
CA GLU A 128 7.91 -1.45 -25.66
C GLU A 128 6.96 -0.76 -24.65
N ASN A 129 6.79 -1.33 -23.46
CA ASN A 129 5.94 -0.74 -22.42
C ASN A 129 6.68 0.13 -21.40
N ARG A 130 8.02 0.11 -21.39
CA ARG A 130 8.87 0.90 -20.47
C ARG A 130 8.47 2.37 -20.32
N LYS A 131 8.14 3.02 -21.43
CA LYS A 131 7.78 4.46 -21.42
C LYS A 131 6.42 4.78 -20.78
N LYS A 132 5.57 3.77 -20.59
CA LYS A 132 4.24 3.91 -19.98
C LYS A 132 4.32 4.02 -18.45
N VAL A 133 5.37 3.46 -17.85
CA VAL A 133 5.59 3.52 -16.40
C VAL A 133 5.60 4.98 -15.91
N ARG A 134 4.96 5.22 -14.77
CA ARG A 134 4.98 6.54 -14.10
C ARG A 134 6.21 6.72 -13.24
N ASP A 135 6.70 5.67 -12.58
CA ASP A 135 7.96 5.68 -11.84
C ASP A 135 9.13 5.99 -12.77
N ILE A 136 9.90 7.04 -12.44
CA ILE A 136 11.05 7.50 -13.22
C ILE A 136 12.19 7.92 -12.30
N ILE A 137 13.35 8.12 -12.91
CA ILE A 137 14.57 8.63 -12.30
C ILE A 137 14.89 9.96 -12.99
N ILE A 138 15.14 10.99 -12.19
CA ILE A 138 15.75 12.24 -12.65
C ILE A 138 17.24 12.14 -12.36
N PRO A 139 18.10 12.07 -13.41
CA PRO A 139 19.53 11.97 -13.22
C PRO A 139 20.10 13.18 -12.51
N LYS A 140 21.16 12.98 -11.73
CA LYS A 140 21.97 14.06 -11.17
C LYS A 140 22.39 15.05 -12.26
N GLY A 141 22.33 16.34 -11.92
CA GLY A 141 22.68 17.42 -12.83
C GLY A 141 21.56 17.86 -13.76
N THR A 142 20.41 17.16 -13.75
CA THR A 142 19.23 17.57 -14.52
C THR A 142 18.62 18.82 -13.91
N GLN A 143 18.38 19.83 -14.74
CA GLN A 143 17.72 21.07 -14.33
C GLN A 143 16.22 20.98 -14.57
N GLY A 144 15.43 21.49 -13.62
CA GLY A 144 13.99 21.65 -13.81
C GLY A 144 13.68 22.55 -15.00
N ALA A 145 12.61 22.23 -15.72
CA ALA A 145 12.10 23.01 -16.85
C ALA A 145 11.25 24.23 -16.42
N ASP A 146 11.11 24.44 -15.10
CA ASP A 146 10.40 25.56 -14.49
C ASP A 146 11.35 26.73 -14.24
N SER A 147 10.88 27.95 -14.49
CA SER A 147 11.65 29.18 -14.27
C SER A 147 12.00 29.45 -12.80
N TYR A 148 11.31 28.78 -11.87
CA TYR A 148 11.46 29.01 -10.43
C TYR A 148 12.57 28.17 -9.78
N ARG A 149 13.02 27.10 -10.43
CA ARG A 149 14.02 26.18 -9.90
C ARG A 149 15.28 26.19 -10.78
N ASN A 150 16.21 27.09 -10.44
CA ASN A 150 17.49 27.23 -11.13
C ASN A 150 18.60 26.31 -10.61
N THR A 151 18.26 25.34 -9.77
CA THR A 151 19.21 24.37 -9.22
C THR A 151 19.02 23.04 -9.90
N ALA A 152 20.11 22.49 -10.43
CA ALA A 152 20.14 21.11 -10.90
C ALA A 152 19.99 20.13 -9.72
N GLU A 153 19.51 18.92 -9.98
CA GLU A 153 19.44 17.89 -8.94
C GLU A 153 20.85 17.47 -8.49
N ASP A 154 21.08 17.41 -7.19
CA ASP A 154 22.40 17.08 -6.61
C ASP A 154 22.70 15.57 -6.62
N TYR A 155 21.68 14.74 -6.83
CA TYR A 155 21.71 13.28 -6.86
C TYR A 155 20.60 12.71 -7.74
N ASP A 156 20.71 11.44 -8.12
CA ASP A 156 19.65 10.76 -8.87
C ASP A 156 18.40 10.64 -8.01
N ARG A 157 17.29 11.20 -8.49
CA ARG A 157 16.07 11.33 -7.70
C ARG A 157 14.95 10.51 -8.30
N TYR A 158 14.39 9.61 -7.50
CA TYR A 158 13.21 8.84 -7.89
C TYR A 158 11.96 9.68 -7.69
N GLY A 159 11.12 9.74 -8.71
CA GLY A 159 9.81 10.41 -8.67
C GLY A 159 8.81 9.64 -9.52
N TYR A 160 7.59 10.14 -9.58
CA TYR A 160 6.59 9.60 -10.50
C TYR A 160 5.95 10.70 -11.34
N ILE A 161 5.58 10.35 -12.57
CA ILE A 161 4.94 11.26 -13.51
C ILE A 161 3.47 11.45 -13.14
N GLU A 162 3.14 12.66 -12.70
CA GLU A 162 1.76 13.08 -12.48
C GLU A 162 1.06 13.39 -13.80
N LYS A 163 1.72 14.20 -14.63
CA LYS A 163 1.16 14.78 -15.85
C LYS A 163 2.21 14.85 -16.96
N ARG A 164 1.77 14.72 -18.21
CA ARG A 164 2.56 14.97 -19.42
C ARG A 164 1.95 16.14 -20.20
N GLN A 165 2.77 17.09 -20.63
CA GLN A 165 2.31 18.25 -21.39
C GLN A 165 3.47 18.85 -22.21
N ASP A 166 3.27 19.09 -23.50
CA ASP A 166 4.21 19.84 -24.37
C ASP A 166 5.67 19.34 -24.34
N GLY A 167 5.87 18.01 -24.33
CA GLY A 167 7.20 17.38 -24.25
C GLY A 167 7.88 17.51 -22.88
N LYS A 168 7.11 17.88 -21.86
CA LYS A 168 7.51 17.93 -20.45
C LYS A 168 6.67 16.98 -19.62
N VAL A 169 7.22 16.61 -18.47
CA VAL A 169 6.57 15.79 -17.45
C VAL A 169 6.58 16.53 -16.12
N LEU A 170 5.43 16.58 -15.44
CA LEU A 170 5.33 17.00 -14.05
C LEU A 170 5.65 15.79 -13.18
N VAL A 171 6.70 15.90 -12.37
CA VAL A 171 7.18 14.82 -11.52
C VAL A 171 6.90 15.18 -10.08
N MET A 172 6.20 14.29 -9.37
CA MET A 172 6.04 14.37 -7.93
C MET A 172 7.09 13.50 -7.24
N PHE A 173 7.68 14.05 -6.18
CA PHE A 173 8.66 13.39 -5.33
C PHE A 173 8.09 13.13 -3.93
N ALA A 174 8.84 12.33 -3.16
CA ALA A 174 8.54 12.16 -1.74
C ALA A 174 8.53 13.52 -1.03
N GLY A 175 7.56 13.71 -0.13
CA GLY A 175 7.33 14.99 0.54
C GLY A 175 6.43 15.97 -0.21
N GLY A 176 5.84 15.56 -1.34
CA GLY A 176 4.85 16.35 -2.08
C GLY A 176 5.44 17.49 -2.92
N GLU A 177 6.74 17.44 -3.18
CA GLU A 177 7.37 18.37 -4.12
C GLU A 177 7.03 17.98 -5.55
N GLU A 178 6.68 18.98 -6.37
CA GLU A 178 6.36 18.82 -7.79
C GLU A 178 7.25 19.73 -8.64
N VAL A 179 7.87 19.18 -9.69
CA VAL A 179 8.71 19.94 -10.62
C VAL A 179 8.53 19.44 -12.06
N TRP A 180 8.51 20.35 -13.02
CA TRP A 180 8.53 19.99 -14.44
C TRP A 180 9.93 19.66 -14.93
N TYR A 181 10.05 18.61 -15.74
CA TYR A 181 11.27 18.25 -16.48
C TYR A 181 10.95 18.03 -17.95
N HIS A 182 11.96 18.16 -18.82
CA HIS A 182 11.80 17.71 -20.20
C HIS A 182 11.80 16.18 -20.27
N GLU A 183 10.91 15.61 -21.08
CA GLU A 183 10.76 14.15 -21.17
C GLU A 183 12.03 13.44 -21.68
N LYS A 184 12.87 14.15 -22.46
CA LYS A 184 14.16 13.64 -22.92
C LYS A 184 15.23 13.52 -21.83
N ASP A 185 15.02 14.20 -20.70
CA ASP A 185 16.01 14.30 -19.62
C ASP A 185 15.66 13.38 -18.43
N ILE A 186 14.61 12.55 -18.55
CA ILE A 186 14.24 11.55 -17.55
C ILE A 186 14.71 10.15 -17.96
N GLU A 187 14.92 9.30 -16.96
CA GLU A 187 15.23 7.89 -17.16
C GLU A 187 14.11 7.01 -16.60
N TYR A 188 13.85 5.89 -17.27
CA TYR A 188 12.93 4.86 -16.77
C TYR A 188 13.71 3.80 -15.98
N PRO A 189 13.07 3.04 -15.08
CA PRO A 189 13.73 1.93 -14.38
C PRO A 189 14.42 0.95 -15.34
N PRO A 190 15.56 0.35 -14.95
CA PRO A 190 16.23 -0.67 -15.76
C PRO A 190 15.43 -1.99 -15.77
N PHE A 191 15.83 -2.93 -16.62
CA PHE A 191 15.25 -4.29 -16.67
C PHE A 191 15.77 -5.21 -15.56
N GLU A 192 16.91 -4.85 -14.95
CA GLU A 192 17.63 -5.59 -13.92
C GLU A 192 18.14 -4.62 -12.83
#